data_AF-A0A5D2UV42-F1
#
_entry.id   AF-A0A5D2UV42-F1
#
_cell.length_a   1.000
_cell.length_b   1.000
_cell.length_c   1.000
_cell.angle_alpha   90.00
_cell.angle_beta   90.00
_cell.angle_gamma   90.00
#
_symmetry.space_group_name_H-M   'P 1'
#
loop_
_entity.id
_entity.type
_entity.pdbx_description
1 polymer ?
#
loop_
_entity_poly.entity_id
_entity_poly.type
_entity_poly.pdbx_seq_one_letter_code
_entity_poly.pdbx_strand_id
1 'polypeptide(L)'
;MEPFYAKLYDKYDKLKKRKLSEMDDINRDQEEKFVNYVRAAEELIQHLKSENDKLYAEVNELKSEVASKMSSMDKQCADYQKLLIEENQKYKALSLEVNRLQNLHHEGQNKDGKLDIIPTVSARIAQVSSEKVSGRSIGMMTSKCSRESAAETNDNIITSVSTNCNVAMTNALAEDLSEKALSREDLTHFQLPECCKGSPDASATVTARATCLFQALTECLLDMKISTNNQTGGLCISALHQPSGYSFSLTWINKAGGEEAELVYRVLSLGTFERVAPEWMRDVIKFSTGMCPLFFQRVAHVIKLHC
;
A
#
# COMPACT_ATOMS: atom_id res chain seq x y z
N MET A 1 -86.10 -46.35 -5.82
CA MET A 1 -84.88 -45.89 -6.52
C MET A 1 -84.59 -44.41 -6.25
N GLU A 2 -85.55 -43.50 -6.41
CA GLU A 2 -85.35 -42.05 -6.17
C GLU A 2 -84.78 -41.62 -4.80
N PRO A 3 -85.17 -42.22 -3.65
CA PRO A 3 -84.65 -41.79 -2.34
C PRO A 3 -83.14 -42.02 -2.16
N PHE A 4 -82.60 -43.04 -2.85
CA PHE A 4 -81.17 -43.35 -2.82
C PHE A 4 -80.37 -42.33 -3.62
N TYR A 5 -80.89 -41.89 -4.77
CA TYR A 5 -80.25 -40.83 -5.57
C TYR A 5 -80.24 -39.49 -4.84
N ALA A 6 -81.35 -39.11 -4.20
CA ALA A 6 -81.41 -37.88 -3.39
C ALA A 6 -80.34 -37.88 -2.27
N LYS A 7 -80.18 -39.01 -1.57
CA LYS A 7 -79.16 -39.16 -0.53
C LYS A 7 -77.72 -39.11 -1.08
N LEU A 8 -77.50 -39.60 -2.30
CA LEU A 8 -76.20 -39.54 -2.95
C LEU A 8 -75.85 -38.10 -3.36
N TYR A 9 -76.81 -37.36 -3.93
CA TYR A 9 -76.64 -35.94 -4.27
C TYR A 9 -76.38 -35.07 -3.04
N ASP A 10 -77.14 -35.25 -1.96
CA ASP A 10 -76.92 -34.51 -0.71
C ASP A 10 -75.51 -34.75 -0.13
N LYS A 11 -75.02 -36.00 -0.19
CA LYS A 11 -73.64 -36.32 0.22
C LYS A 11 -72.60 -35.65 -0.69
N TYR A 12 -72.81 -35.69 -2.00
CA TYR A 12 -71.93 -35.03 -2.97
C TYR A 12 -71.86 -33.52 -2.72
N ASP A 13 -73.01 -32.87 -2.55
CA ASP A 13 -73.08 -31.43 -2.31
C ASP A 13 -72.40 -31.04 -0.99
N LYS A 14 -72.61 -31.82 0.07
CA LYS A 14 -71.92 -31.60 1.35
C LYS A 14 -70.41 -31.77 1.22
N LEU A 15 -69.96 -32.79 0.49
CA LEU A 15 -68.54 -33.02 0.26
C LEU A 15 -67.94 -31.90 -0.58
N LYS A 16 -68.62 -31.48 -1.66
CA LYS A 16 -68.20 -30.39 -2.54
C LYS A 16 -68.08 -29.07 -1.77
N LYS A 17 -69.09 -28.71 -0.98
CA LYS A 17 -69.07 -27.52 -0.13
C LYS A 17 -67.93 -27.55 0.88
N ARG A 18 -67.71 -28.70 1.54
CA ARG A 18 -66.59 -28.87 2.48
C ARG A 18 -65.24 -28.68 1.79
N LYS A 19 -65.05 -29.29 0.61
CA LYS A 19 -63.80 -29.22 -0.14
C LYS A 19 -63.50 -27.82 -0.66
N LEU A 20 -64.52 -27.08 -1.09
CA LEU A 20 -64.37 -25.67 -1.47
C LEU A 20 -63.96 -24.82 -0.26
N SER A 21 -64.63 -24.99 0.89
CA SER A 21 -64.27 -24.27 2.12
C SER A 21 -62.84 -24.59 2.59
N GLU A 22 -62.44 -25.86 2.56
CA GLU A 22 -61.07 -26.29 2.93
C GLU A 22 -60.02 -25.65 2.01
N MET A 23 -60.31 -25.55 0.71
CA MET A 23 -59.44 -24.87 -0.25
C MET A 23 -59.34 -23.37 0.05
N ASP A 24 -60.47 -22.72 0.33
CA ASP A 24 -60.50 -21.28 0.64
C ASP A 24 -59.70 -20.95 1.92
N ASP A 25 -59.77 -21.81 2.95
CA ASP A 25 -59.03 -21.61 4.19
C ASP A 25 -57.52 -21.83 3.99
N ILE A 26 -57.11 -22.83 3.20
CA ILE A 26 -55.70 -23.03 2.83
C ILE A 26 -55.18 -21.83 2.03
N ASN A 27 -55.96 -21.35 1.06
CA ASN A 27 -55.59 -20.18 0.26
C ASN A 27 -55.42 -18.93 1.13
N ARG A 28 -56.31 -18.73 2.12
CA ARG A 28 -56.24 -17.61 3.05
C ARG A 28 -54.98 -17.65 3.92
N ASP A 29 -54.63 -18.82 4.45
CA ASP A 29 -53.39 -19.03 5.24
C ASP A 29 -52.13 -18.80 4.38
N GLN A 30 -52.13 -19.25 3.12
CA GLN A 30 -51.04 -18.97 2.19
C GLN A 30 -50.91 -17.49 1.88
N GLU A 31 -52.02 -16.81 1.58
CA GLU A 31 -52.04 -15.37 1.29
C GLU A 31 -51.50 -14.56 2.48
N GLU A 32 -51.90 -14.91 3.72
CA GLU A 32 -51.38 -14.26 4.92
C GLU A 32 -49.87 -14.42 5.06
N LYS A 33 -49.33 -15.62 4.79
CA LYS A 33 -47.89 -15.87 4.79
C LYS A 33 -47.18 -15.02 3.73
N PHE A 34 -47.70 -14.98 2.51
CA PHE A 34 -47.12 -14.16 1.44
C PHE A 34 -47.10 -12.67 1.80
N VAL A 35 -48.21 -12.14 2.32
CA VAL A 35 -48.30 -10.75 2.77
C VAL A 35 -47.28 -10.46 3.87
N ASN A 36 -47.08 -11.38 4.82
CA ASN A 36 -46.10 -11.21 5.88
C ASN A 36 -44.65 -11.22 5.36
N TYR A 37 -44.33 -12.12 4.42
CA TYR A 37 -43.01 -12.13 3.77
C TYR A 37 -42.76 -10.87 2.96
N VAL A 38 -43.75 -10.42 2.19
CA VAL A 38 -43.65 -9.18 1.41
C VAL A 38 -43.44 -7.98 2.33
N ARG A 39 -44.22 -7.88 3.41
CA ARG A 39 -44.04 -6.81 4.41
C ARG A 39 -42.64 -6.79 5.01
N ALA A 40 -42.15 -7.95 5.47
CA ALA A 40 -40.80 -8.03 6.07
C ALA A 40 -39.70 -7.67 5.05
N ALA A 41 -39.86 -8.09 3.79
CA ALA A 41 -38.93 -7.74 2.72
C ALA A 41 -38.95 -6.24 2.40
N GLU A 42 -40.15 -5.63 2.34
CA GLU A 42 -40.32 -4.20 2.10
C GLU A 42 -39.73 -3.36 3.23
N GLU A 43 -39.94 -3.74 4.49
CA GLU A 43 -39.34 -3.09 5.66
C GLU A 43 -37.81 -3.10 5.60
N LEU A 44 -37.20 -4.25 5.27
CA LEU A 44 -35.75 -4.36 5.12
C LEU A 44 -35.23 -3.51 3.95
N ILE A 45 -35.92 -3.53 2.81
CA ILE A 45 -35.55 -2.70 1.65
C ILE A 45 -35.60 -1.22 2.00
N GLN A 46 -36.63 -0.78 2.72
CA GLN A 46 -36.75 0.61 3.17
C GLN A 46 -35.65 1.00 4.14
N HIS A 47 -35.34 0.14 5.13
CA HIS A 47 -34.24 0.36 6.07
C HIS A 47 -32.91 0.56 5.33
N LEU A 48 -32.55 -0.40 4.46
CA LEU A 48 -31.31 -0.35 3.69
C LEU A 48 -31.23 0.89 2.77
N LYS A 49 -32.34 1.31 2.17
CA LYS A 49 -32.38 2.55 1.38
C LYS A 49 -32.08 3.78 2.24
N SER A 50 -32.75 3.89 3.39
CA SER A 50 -32.54 5.03 4.30
C SER A 50 -31.12 5.08 4.87
N GLU A 51 -30.54 3.93 5.16
CA GLU A 51 -29.16 3.83 5.65
C GLU A 51 -28.15 4.20 4.55
N ASN A 52 -28.38 3.75 3.32
CA ASN A 52 -27.55 4.13 2.18
C ASN A 52 -27.62 5.64 1.92
N ASP A 53 -28.81 6.24 1.93
CA ASP A 53 -28.98 7.69 1.79
C ASP A 53 -28.23 8.47 2.89
N LYS A 54 -28.29 7.98 4.13
CA LYS A 54 -27.55 8.55 5.26
C LYS A 54 -26.03 8.46 5.06
N LEU A 55 -25.52 7.30 4.67
CA LEU A 55 -24.10 7.09 4.40
C LEU A 55 -23.60 7.97 3.25
N TYR A 56 -24.39 8.11 2.19
CA TYR A 56 -24.08 9.02 1.09
C TYR A 56 -23.98 10.48 1.55
N ALA A 57 -24.86 10.92 2.45
CA ALA A 57 -24.80 12.26 3.01
C ALA A 57 -23.51 12.47 3.83
N GLU A 58 -23.16 11.52 4.69
CA GLU A 58 -21.95 11.57 5.53
C GLU A 58 -20.65 11.56 4.69
N VAL A 59 -20.58 10.71 3.67
CA VAL A 59 -19.44 10.68 2.74
C VAL A 59 -19.28 12.01 2.02
N ASN A 60 -20.38 12.64 1.60
CA ASN A 60 -20.33 13.94 0.94
C ASN A 60 -19.88 15.05 1.90
N GLU A 61 -20.35 15.03 3.15
CA GLU A 61 -19.92 15.95 4.19
C GLU A 61 -18.42 15.83 4.47
N LEU A 62 -17.93 14.62 4.75
CA LEU A 62 -16.50 14.34 4.98
C LEU A 62 -15.65 14.75 3.78
N LYS A 63 -16.10 14.45 2.56
CA LYS A 63 -15.41 14.86 1.34
C LYS A 63 -15.30 16.38 1.24
N SER A 64 -16.33 17.12 1.63
CA SER A 64 -16.31 18.58 1.67
C SER A 64 -15.36 19.12 2.75
N GLU A 65 -15.32 18.48 3.92
CA GLU A 65 -14.41 18.84 5.00
C GLU A 65 -12.94 18.62 4.61
N VAL A 66 -12.64 17.48 3.98
CA VAL A 66 -11.30 17.18 3.45
C VAL A 66 -10.88 18.22 2.41
N ALA A 67 -11.77 18.55 1.46
CA ALA A 67 -11.48 19.58 0.46
C ALA A 67 -11.21 20.96 1.09
N SER A 68 -11.97 21.33 2.13
CA SER A 68 -11.75 22.56 2.91
C SER A 68 -10.40 22.56 3.62
N LYS A 69 -10.06 21.47 4.33
CA LYS A 69 -8.77 21.31 5.03
C LYS A 69 -7.59 21.35 4.05
N MET A 70 -7.69 20.66 2.92
CA MET A 70 -6.68 20.70 1.85
C MET A 70 -6.51 22.12 1.32
N SER A 71 -7.59 22.83 1.00
CA SER A 71 -7.51 24.22 0.53
C SER A 71 -6.87 25.16 1.55
N SER A 72 -7.18 25.00 2.84
CA SER A 72 -6.54 25.75 3.91
C SER A 72 -5.03 25.46 4.00
N MET A 73 -4.64 24.19 3.90
CA MET A 73 -3.24 23.77 3.94
C MET A 73 -2.46 24.26 2.71
N ASP A 74 -3.05 24.16 1.51
CA ASP A 74 -2.46 24.68 0.27
C ASP A 74 -2.18 26.19 0.36
N LYS A 75 -3.11 26.94 0.97
CA LYS A 75 -2.92 28.37 1.23
C LYS A 75 -1.72 28.63 2.16
N GLN A 76 -1.61 27.86 3.24
CA GLN A 76 -0.46 27.96 4.14
C GLN A 76 0.86 27.60 3.44
N CYS A 77 0.88 26.54 2.63
CA CYS A 77 2.06 26.17 1.85
C CYS A 77 2.47 27.28 0.88
N ALA A 78 1.52 27.94 0.21
CA ALA A 78 1.79 29.08 -0.66
C ALA A 78 2.39 30.26 0.11
N ASP A 79 1.86 30.57 1.31
CA ASP A 79 2.37 31.63 2.16
C ASP A 79 3.81 31.33 2.66
N TYR A 80 4.09 30.09 3.09
CA TYR A 80 5.43 29.67 3.49
C TYR A 80 6.43 29.73 2.33
N GLN A 81 6.01 29.26 1.14
CA GLN A 81 6.85 29.31 -0.06
C GLN A 81 7.20 30.75 -0.43
N LYS A 82 6.23 31.67 -0.35
CA LYS A 82 6.45 33.09 -0.58
C LYS A 82 7.46 33.67 0.41
N LEU A 83 7.27 33.43 1.71
CA LEU A 83 8.15 33.95 2.75
C LEU A 83 9.59 33.42 2.60
N LEU A 84 9.74 32.14 2.23
CA LEU A 84 11.04 31.53 1.98
C LEU A 84 11.77 32.19 0.81
N ILE A 85 11.05 32.55 -0.27
CA ILE A 85 11.63 33.25 -1.42
C ILE A 85 12.08 34.66 -1.00
N GLU A 86 11.26 35.38 -0.23
CA GLU A 86 11.59 36.72 0.27
C GLU A 86 12.83 36.71 1.19
N GLU A 87 12.92 35.78 2.14
CA GLU A 87 14.09 35.64 3.02
C GLU A 87 15.36 35.27 2.24
N ASN A 88 15.26 34.38 1.24
CA ASN A 88 16.38 34.07 0.37
C ASN A 88 16.88 35.29 -0.42
N GLN A 89 15.98 36.16 -0.86
CA GLN A 89 16.36 37.42 -1.53
C GLN A 89 17.06 38.37 -0.56
N LYS A 90 16.56 38.52 0.68
CA LYS A 90 17.21 39.31 1.72
C LYS A 90 18.60 38.78 2.06
N TYR A 91 18.75 37.46 2.20
CA TYR A 91 20.04 36.81 2.45
C TYR A 91 21.05 37.11 1.33
N LYS A 92 20.62 37.05 0.06
CA LYS A 92 21.47 37.43 -1.08
C LYS A 92 21.90 38.89 -1.03
N ALA A 93 20.98 39.81 -0.75
CA ALA A 93 21.30 41.23 -0.63
C ALA A 93 22.28 41.50 0.54
N LEU A 94 22.06 40.84 1.68
CA LEU A 94 22.93 40.94 2.84
C LEU A 94 24.34 40.39 2.54
N SER A 95 24.44 39.25 1.86
CA SER A 95 25.71 38.66 1.45
C SER A 95 26.49 39.58 0.49
N LEU A 96 25.80 40.23 -0.45
CA LEU A 96 26.43 41.23 -1.32
C LEU A 96 26.97 42.43 -0.53
N GLU A 97 26.21 42.93 0.44
CA GLU A 97 26.65 44.06 1.28
C GLU A 97 27.81 43.68 2.20
N VAL A 98 27.80 42.49 2.80
CA VAL A 98 28.92 41.97 3.61
C VAL A 98 30.19 41.86 2.76
N ASN A 99 30.09 41.31 1.55
CA ASN A 99 31.23 41.25 0.62
C ASN A 99 31.73 42.66 0.25
N ARG A 100 30.82 43.61 -0.01
CA ARG A 100 31.16 45.01 -0.29
C ARG A 100 31.93 45.64 0.88
N LEU A 101 31.48 45.42 2.11
CA LEU A 101 32.15 45.92 3.32
C LEU A 101 33.51 45.26 3.55
N GLN A 102 33.63 43.95 3.32
CA GLN A 102 34.92 43.23 3.42
C GLN A 102 35.93 43.75 2.40
N ASN A 103 35.51 43.99 1.16
CA ASN A 103 36.36 44.57 0.12
C ASN A 103 36.86 45.97 0.52
N LEU A 104 35.98 46.81 1.08
CA LEU A 104 36.34 48.16 1.55
C LEU A 104 37.36 48.10 2.71
N HIS A 105 37.23 47.13 3.62
CA HIS A 105 38.20 46.91 4.69
C HIS A 105 39.57 46.45 4.16
N HIS A 106 39.60 45.57 3.14
CA HIS A 106 40.85 45.18 2.47
C HIS A 106 41.49 46.35 1.70
N GLU A 107 40.71 47.24 1.10
CA GLU A 107 41.21 48.44 0.43
C GLU A 107 41.78 49.48 1.40
N GLY A 108 41.20 49.61 2.60
CA GLY A 108 41.69 50.50 3.66
C GLY A 108 43.01 50.02 4.31
N GLN A 109 43.26 48.71 4.37
CA GLN A 109 44.50 48.16 4.93
C GLN A 109 45.71 48.18 3.97
N ASN A 110 45.51 48.48 2.69
CA ASN A 110 46.59 48.50 1.68
C ASN A 110 47.15 49.92 1.39
N LYS A 111 46.74 50.94 2.15
CA LYS A 111 47.27 52.30 2.07
C LYS A 111 47.69 52.83 3.44
N ASP A 112 48.61 52.14 4.10
CA ASP A 112 49.53 52.85 4.99
C ASP A 112 50.87 52.12 5.04
N GLY A 113 51.82 52.65 4.27
CA GLY A 113 53.21 52.24 4.30
C GLY A 113 54.04 53.28 5.03
N LYS A 114 54.34 53.06 6.32
CA LYS A 114 55.67 53.27 6.88
C LYS A 114 55.84 52.54 8.23
N LEU A 115 56.94 51.80 8.30
CA LEU A 115 57.45 50.96 9.40
C LEU A 115 57.42 51.62 10.79
N ASP A 116 57.15 50.79 11.82
CA ASP A 116 58.20 50.46 12.79
C ASP A 116 58.02 49.06 13.40
N ILE A 117 59.18 48.45 13.60
CA ILE A 117 59.47 47.09 14.07
C ILE A 117 59.03 46.93 15.54
N ILE A 118 58.46 45.78 15.92
CA ILE A 118 58.68 45.07 17.22
C ILE A 118 57.98 43.68 17.18
N PRO A 119 58.55 42.64 17.81
CA PRO A 119 58.54 41.29 17.24
C PRO A 119 57.48 40.34 17.81
N THR A 120 57.19 39.36 16.95
CA THR A 120 56.58 38.06 17.17
C THR A 120 56.95 37.43 18.51
N VAL A 121 55.95 37.22 19.39
CA VAL A 121 56.05 36.25 20.48
C VAL A 121 55.16 35.06 20.14
N SER A 122 55.80 34.05 19.56
CA SER A 122 55.33 32.67 19.61
C SER A 122 55.78 32.07 20.94
N ALA A 123 54.83 31.71 21.80
CA ALA A 123 55.08 30.90 23.01
C ALA A 123 54.37 29.55 22.78
N ARG A 124 55.10 28.59 22.21
CA ARG A 124 55.82 27.51 22.89
C ARG A 124 54.88 26.48 23.54
N ILE A 125 54.68 25.42 22.78
CA ILE A 125 54.26 24.09 23.22
C ILE A 125 55.17 23.65 24.39
N ALA A 126 54.56 23.29 25.52
CA ALA A 126 55.21 22.55 26.59
C ALA A 126 54.58 21.16 26.67
N GLN A 127 55.30 20.15 26.18
CA GLN A 127 55.13 18.76 26.60
C GLN A 127 55.98 18.53 27.85
N VAL A 128 55.37 18.02 28.92
CA VAL A 128 56.08 17.31 30.01
C VAL A 128 55.29 16.06 30.35
N SER A 129 56.04 14.98 30.56
CA SER A 129 55.62 13.59 30.73
C SER A 129 54.95 13.25 32.06
N SER A 130 54.07 12.26 31.97
CA SER A 130 53.59 11.27 32.94
C SER A 130 54.38 11.06 34.25
N GLU A 131 53.67 11.10 35.39
CA GLU A 131 53.78 10.08 36.46
C GLU A 131 52.50 9.99 37.34
N LYS A 132 52.27 8.80 37.91
CA LYS A 132 51.01 8.25 38.42
C LYS A 132 50.65 8.68 39.86
N VAL A 133 49.36 8.54 40.23
CA VAL A 133 48.84 7.72 41.38
C VAL A 133 47.52 8.27 41.99
N SER A 134 46.54 7.37 42.09
CA SER A 134 45.48 7.22 43.11
C SER A 134 44.30 8.22 43.22
N GLY A 135 43.08 7.68 43.04
CA GLY A 135 42.12 7.65 44.16
C GLY A 135 40.82 8.47 44.07
N ARG A 136 39.74 7.75 43.71
CA ARG A 136 38.36 7.81 44.27
C ARG A 136 37.34 8.88 43.82
N SER A 137 36.15 8.34 43.50
CA SER A 137 34.89 8.91 43.04
C SER A 137 34.19 9.93 43.95
N ILE A 138 33.26 10.72 43.37
CA ILE A 138 31.82 10.85 43.74
C ILE A 138 31.17 11.93 42.85
N GLY A 139 29.96 11.69 42.32
CA GLY A 139 29.13 12.75 41.75
C GLY A 139 28.09 12.33 40.70
N MET A 140 27.13 11.48 41.09
CA MET A 140 25.88 11.26 40.35
C MET A 140 25.10 12.57 40.15
N MET A 141 24.53 12.78 38.97
CA MET A 141 23.19 13.37 38.81
C MET A 141 22.47 12.64 37.66
N THR A 142 21.61 11.72 38.06
CA THR A 142 20.55 11.14 37.26
C THR A 142 19.45 12.18 37.06
N SER A 143 19.02 12.40 35.83
CA SER A 143 17.61 12.75 35.57
C SER A 143 17.06 11.74 34.56
N LYS A 144 16.13 10.91 35.05
CA LYS A 144 15.25 10.03 34.26
C LYS A 144 13.88 10.71 34.19
N CYS A 145 13.31 10.78 33.00
CA CYS A 145 11.89 10.64 32.68
C CYS A 145 11.75 10.74 31.16
N SER A 146 10.93 9.99 30.44
CA SER A 146 10.07 8.85 30.74
C SER A 146 9.73 8.26 29.36
N ARG A 147 9.59 6.94 29.25
CA ARG A 147 8.96 6.30 28.08
C ARG A 147 7.52 5.99 28.49
N GLU A 148 6.57 6.50 27.73
CA GLU A 148 5.28 5.85 27.53
C GLU A 148 4.95 5.83 26.04
N SER A 149 4.43 4.70 25.61
CA SER A 149 4.19 4.25 24.25
C SER A 149 2.71 4.37 23.87
N ALA A 150 2.42 4.92 22.69
CA ALA A 150 1.22 4.66 21.89
C ALA A 150 1.51 5.27 20.49
N ALA A 151 1.72 4.44 19.47
CA ALA A 151 0.68 4.02 18.51
C ALA A 151 0.06 5.24 17.79
N GLU A 152 0.58 5.57 16.60
CA GLU A 152 -0.17 5.50 15.33
C GLU A 152 0.68 6.05 14.18
N THR A 153 0.64 5.30 13.10
CA THR A 153 1.48 5.41 11.91
C THR A 153 0.63 5.99 10.80
N ASN A 154 1.11 7.10 10.26
CA ASN A 154 1.08 7.50 8.85
C ASN A 154 -0.25 7.57 8.11
N ASP A 155 -0.65 8.82 7.89
CA ASP A 155 -1.10 9.31 6.59
C ASP A 155 -0.16 8.84 5.47
N ASN A 156 -0.72 8.30 4.39
CA ASN A 156 -0.11 8.29 3.06
C ASN A 156 -1.18 8.70 2.04
N ILE A 157 -1.25 10.00 1.78
CA ILE A 157 -1.89 10.58 0.61
C ILE A 157 -0.93 10.37 -0.57
N ILE A 158 -1.40 9.66 -1.59
CA ILE A 158 -0.74 9.55 -2.89
C ILE A 158 -0.98 10.88 -3.63
N THR A 159 0.04 11.74 -3.66
CA THR A 159 0.12 12.83 -4.65
C THR A 159 1.10 12.43 -5.74
N SER A 160 0.58 12.14 -6.92
CA SER A 160 1.36 11.93 -8.15
C SER A 160 1.99 13.25 -8.59
N VAL A 161 3.28 13.45 -8.31
CA VAL A 161 4.09 14.51 -8.92
C VAL A 161 5.09 13.88 -9.88
N SER A 162 4.90 14.23 -11.14
CA SER A 162 5.83 14.04 -12.25
C SER A 162 7.08 14.89 -12.05
N THR A 163 8.26 14.28 -12.08
CA THR A 163 9.51 14.98 -12.42
C THR A 163 10.51 14.02 -13.06
N ASN A 164 10.80 14.27 -14.33
CA ASN A 164 12.01 13.83 -15.03
C ASN A 164 13.26 14.16 -14.20
N CYS A 165 14.14 13.19 -13.99
CA CYS A 165 15.51 13.42 -13.57
C CYS A 165 16.45 12.53 -14.41
N ASN A 166 17.00 13.10 -15.48
CA ASN A 166 18.19 12.56 -16.13
C ASN A 166 19.40 12.95 -15.28
N VAL A 167 20.19 11.99 -14.77
CA VAL A 167 21.62 12.22 -14.50
C VAL A 167 22.40 10.96 -14.83
N ALA A 168 23.33 11.13 -15.75
CA ALA A 168 24.31 10.16 -16.18
C ALA A 168 25.51 10.10 -15.22
N MET A 169 26.14 8.92 -15.20
CA MET A 169 27.59 8.68 -15.14
C MET A 169 28.34 8.99 -13.83
N THR A 170 28.84 7.94 -13.18
CA THR A 170 30.27 7.79 -12.81
C THR A 170 30.61 6.32 -12.60
N ASN A 171 31.52 5.81 -13.44
CA ASN A 171 32.23 4.53 -13.30
C ASN A 171 33.53 4.70 -12.49
N ALA A 172 34.15 3.56 -12.16
CA ALA A 172 35.50 3.31 -11.61
C ALA A 172 35.49 2.99 -10.09
N LEU A 173 36.12 1.94 -9.56
CA LEU A 173 37.17 1.02 -10.04
C LEU A 173 37.27 -0.14 -9.00
N ALA A 174 37.50 -1.38 -9.45
CA ALA A 174 38.53 -2.31 -8.95
C ALA A 174 38.30 -3.73 -9.48
N GLU A 175 39.19 -4.16 -10.38
CA GLU A 175 39.44 -5.55 -10.74
C GLU A 175 40.19 -6.27 -9.59
N ASP A 176 39.96 -7.56 -9.32
CA ASP A 176 40.79 -8.64 -9.89
C ASP A 176 40.44 -10.06 -9.33
N LEU A 177 40.15 -10.97 -10.27
CA LEU A 177 40.29 -12.45 -10.38
C LEU A 177 40.10 -13.44 -9.18
N SER A 178 39.24 -14.46 -9.38
CA SER A 178 39.67 -15.87 -9.59
C SER A 178 38.52 -16.88 -9.82
N GLU A 179 38.64 -17.60 -10.96
CA GLU A 179 38.21 -18.95 -11.38
C GLU A 179 36.87 -19.62 -10.96
N LYS A 180 35.97 -19.62 -11.96
CA LYS A 180 35.44 -20.81 -12.68
C LYS A 180 34.57 -21.84 -11.93
N ALA A 181 33.26 -21.64 -12.03
CA ALA A 181 32.32 -22.71 -12.38
C ALA A 181 31.23 -22.14 -13.33
N LEU A 182 31.34 -22.46 -14.62
CA LEU A 182 30.25 -22.37 -15.60
C LEU A 182 29.12 -23.32 -15.12
N SER A 183 27.83 -23.04 -15.17
CA SER A 183 27.04 -22.24 -16.11
C SER A 183 25.66 -21.96 -15.47
N ARG A 184 25.07 -20.80 -15.73
CA ARG A 184 23.63 -20.60 -15.64
C ARG A 184 23.26 -19.54 -16.68
N GLU A 185 22.67 -20.03 -17.76
CA GLU A 185 22.32 -19.28 -18.96
C GLU A 185 21.50 -18.02 -18.69
N ASP A 186 21.76 -17.04 -19.55
CA ASP A 186 21.18 -15.71 -19.66
C ASP A 186 19.67 -15.67 -19.46
N LEU A 187 19.24 -15.11 -18.33
CA LEU A 187 17.96 -14.43 -18.20
C LEU A 187 18.25 -13.01 -17.73
N THR A 188 18.68 -12.18 -18.68
CA THR A 188 18.93 -10.77 -18.46
C THR A 188 17.61 -10.02 -18.22
N HIS A 189 17.66 -9.14 -17.22
CA HIS A 189 16.73 -8.03 -16.95
C HIS A 189 15.53 -8.24 -15.99
N PHE A 190 15.75 -8.87 -14.84
CA PHE A 190 15.06 -8.49 -13.60
C PHE A 190 16.05 -8.54 -12.43
N GLN A 191 16.61 -7.39 -12.04
CA GLN A 191 17.41 -7.31 -10.81
C GLN A 191 16.48 -7.50 -9.62
N LEU A 192 16.57 -8.66 -8.97
CA LEU A 192 15.84 -8.92 -7.74
C LEU A 192 16.35 -7.97 -6.65
N PRO A 193 15.47 -7.35 -5.84
CA PRO A 193 15.87 -6.54 -4.71
C PRO A 193 16.84 -7.30 -3.80
N GLU A 194 17.82 -6.60 -3.24
CA GLU A 194 18.92 -7.20 -2.48
C GLU A 194 18.44 -8.06 -1.30
N CYS A 195 17.33 -7.68 -0.67
CA CYS A 195 16.66 -8.43 0.40
C CYS A 195 16.10 -9.81 0.00
N CYS A 196 15.90 -10.07 -1.29
CA CYS A 196 15.35 -11.33 -1.79
C CYS A 196 16.43 -12.17 -2.49
N LYS A 197 17.69 -11.68 -2.53
CA LYS A 197 18.86 -12.51 -2.85
C LYS A 197 19.12 -13.39 -1.64
N GLY A 198 18.81 -14.68 -1.75
CA GLY A 198 19.15 -15.65 -0.71
C GLY A 198 20.65 -15.60 -0.43
N SER A 199 21.05 -15.62 0.84
CA SER A 199 22.44 -15.85 1.22
C SER A 199 22.93 -17.14 0.55
N PRO A 200 24.07 -17.12 -0.18
CA PRO A 200 24.62 -18.32 -0.80
C PRO A 200 25.15 -19.34 0.21
N ASP A 201 25.24 -19.00 1.50
CA ASP A 201 25.76 -19.88 2.54
C ASP A 201 24.67 -20.30 3.53
N ALA A 202 24.00 -21.42 3.22
CA ALA A 202 23.45 -22.34 4.22
C ALA A 202 23.04 -23.66 3.53
N SER A 203 23.97 -24.61 3.51
CA SER A 203 23.65 -26.04 3.43
C SER A 203 22.79 -26.41 4.65
N ALA A 204 21.47 -26.43 4.49
CA ALA A 204 20.58 -27.19 5.34
C ALA A 204 19.28 -27.50 4.60
N THR A 205 19.09 -28.77 4.31
CA THR A 205 17.82 -29.44 4.05
C THR A 205 16.74 -28.93 5.02
N VAL A 206 15.49 -28.84 4.55
CA VAL A 206 14.27 -28.31 5.20
C VAL A 206 13.92 -26.88 4.77
N THR A 207 13.12 -26.84 3.70
CA THR A 207 12.07 -25.86 3.35
C THR A 207 11.74 -24.77 4.39
N ALA A 208 12.62 -23.79 4.50
CA ALA A 208 12.30 -22.46 5.01
C ALA A 208 12.95 -21.45 4.08
N ARG A 209 12.32 -21.19 2.92
CA ARG A 209 12.60 -19.96 2.18
C ARG A 209 12.25 -18.83 3.14
N ALA A 210 13.24 -18.17 3.71
CA ALA A 210 13.03 -16.97 4.50
C ALA A 210 12.27 -15.97 3.62
N THR A 211 11.02 -15.70 3.97
CA THR A 211 10.17 -14.69 3.34
C THR A 211 10.93 -13.36 3.38
N CYS A 212 11.32 -12.78 2.24
CA CYS A 212 12.01 -11.48 2.26
C CYS A 212 11.05 -10.39 2.77
N LEU A 213 11.58 -9.33 3.40
CA LEU A 213 10.75 -8.24 3.98
C LEU A 213 9.77 -7.64 2.96
N PHE A 214 10.17 -7.57 1.69
CA PHE A 214 9.30 -7.10 0.61
C PHE A 214 8.16 -8.08 0.30
N GLN A 215 8.43 -9.39 0.36
CA GLN A 215 7.37 -10.38 0.24
C GLN A 215 6.40 -10.23 1.42
N ALA A 216 6.89 -10.13 2.66
CA ALA A 216 6.03 -9.93 3.83
C ALA A 216 5.17 -8.65 3.72
N LEU A 217 5.76 -7.53 3.31
CA LEU A 217 5.02 -6.29 3.09
C LEU A 217 3.96 -6.45 1.99
N THR A 218 4.30 -7.09 0.88
CA THR A 218 3.37 -7.30 -0.24
C THR A 218 2.23 -8.22 0.16
N GLU A 219 2.52 -9.27 0.93
CA GLU A 219 1.51 -10.15 1.50
C GLU A 219 0.55 -9.40 2.42
N CYS A 220 1.05 -8.50 3.28
CA CYS A 220 0.22 -7.63 4.11
C CYS A 220 -0.63 -6.64 3.30
N LEU A 221 -0.09 -6.05 2.23
CA LEU A 221 -0.81 -5.07 1.41
C LEU A 221 -1.92 -5.70 0.57
N LEU A 222 -1.69 -6.92 0.08
CA LEU A 222 -2.67 -7.64 -0.75
C LEU A 222 -3.61 -8.52 0.06
N ASP A 223 -3.34 -8.73 1.35
CA ASP A 223 -3.99 -9.73 2.20
C ASP A 223 -3.96 -11.13 1.56
N MET A 224 -2.84 -11.46 0.93
CA MET A 224 -2.65 -12.73 0.21
C MET A 224 -1.28 -13.29 0.48
N LYS A 225 -1.17 -14.62 0.62
CA LYS A 225 0.12 -15.31 0.64
C LYS A 225 0.70 -15.37 -0.76
N ILE A 226 1.97 -15.00 -0.89
CA ILE A 226 2.65 -14.93 -2.17
C ILE A 226 3.73 -16.00 -2.19
N SER A 227 3.93 -16.62 -3.34
CA SER A 227 5.02 -17.56 -3.54
C SER A 227 5.62 -17.35 -4.92
N THR A 228 6.94 -17.48 -5.01
CA THR A 228 7.67 -17.36 -6.26
C THR A 228 8.08 -18.74 -6.76
N ASN A 229 7.82 -19.00 -8.03
CA ASN A 229 8.29 -20.19 -8.71
C ASN A 229 8.94 -19.80 -10.04
N ASN A 230 10.08 -20.41 -10.33
CA ASN A 230 10.71 -20.29 -11.64
C ASN A 230 10.20 -21.46 -12.47
N GLN A 231 9.13 -21.23 -13.23
CA GLN A 231 8.70 -22.21 -14.22
C GLN A 231 9.55 -22.05 -15.49
N THR A 232 9.63 -23.12 -16.29
CA THR A 232 10.45 -23.23 -17.51
C THR A 232 10.13 -22.17 -18.59
N GLY A 233 9.15 -21.28 -18.38
CA GLY A 233 8.71 -20.24 -19.31
C GLY A 233 8.72 -18.81 -18.77
N GLY A 234 9.33 -18.54 -17.61
CA GLY A 234 9.46 -17.18 -17.06
C GLY A 234 9.32 -17.09 -15.55
N LEU A 235 9.51 -15.88 -15.01
CA LEU A 235 9.24 -15.59 -13.60
C LEU A 235 7.75 -15.72 -13.33
N CYS A 236 7.36 -16.57 -12.38
CA CYS A 236 5.97 -16.79 -12.00
C CYS A 236 5.76 -16.50 -10.52
N ILE A 237 4.71 -15.75 -10.22
CA ILE A 237 4.24 -15.52 -8.87
C ILE A 237 2.89 -16.21 -8.72
N SER A 238 2.68 -16.90 -7.60
CA SER A 238 1.39 -17.46 -7.23
C SER A 238 0.90 -16.77 -5.96
N ALA A 239 -0.36 -16.36 -5.95
CA ALA A 239 -1.03 -15.70 -4.84
C ALA A 239 -2.20 -16.57 -4.31
N LEU A 240 -2.36 -16.61 -3.00
CA LEU A 240 -3.43 -17.33 -2.30
C LEU A 240 -4.08 -16.44 -1.24
N HIS A 241 -5.37 -16.17 -1.40
CA HIS A 241 -6.21 -15.58 -0.38
C HIS A 241 -6.72 -16.69 0.55
N GLN A 242 -6.13 -16.80 1.74
CA GLN A 242 -6.39 -17.90 2.66
C GLN A 242 -7.86 -18.03 3.10
N PRO A 243 -8.58 -16.93 3.43
CA PRO A 243 -9.96 -17.03 3.90
C PRO A 243 -10.92 -17.62 2.86
N SER A 244 -10.80 -17.20 1.60
CA SER A 244 -11.72 -17.64 0.54
C SER A 244 -11.25 -18.88 -0.19
N GLY A 245 -9.97 -19.26 -0.06
CA GLY A 245 -9.32 -20.32 -0.84
C GLY A 245 -9.05 -19.93 -2.31
N TYR A 246 -9.29 -18.67 -2.68
CA TYR A 246 -9.01 -18.16 -4.01
C TYR A 246 -7.50 -18.08 -4.26
N SER A 247 -7.05 -18.63 -5.38
CA SER A 247 -5.64 -18.60 -5.78
C SER A 247 -5.45 -18.48 -7.28
N PHE A 248 -4.37 -17.81 -7.66
CA PHE A 248 -4.01 -17.57 -9.05
C PHE A 248 -2.50 -17.44 -9.23
N SER A 249 -2.05 -17.53 -10.47
CA SER A 249 -0.67 -17.29 -10.89
C SER A 249 -0.58 -16.13 -11.87
N LEU A 250 0.48 -15.34 -11.75
CA LEU A 250 0.90 -14.31 -12.70
C LEU A 250 2.27 -14.70 -13.29
N THR A 251 2.33 -14.85 -14.60
CA THR A 251 3.57 -15.18 -15.32
C THR A 251 3.99 -14.00 -16.18
N TRP A 252 5.27 -13.61 -16.07
CA TRP A 252 5.87 -12.60 -16.94
C TRP A 252 6.27 -13.25 -18.26
N ILE A 253 5.79 -12.68 -19.35
CA ILE A 253 6.18 -13.05 -20.71
C ILE A 253 6.94 -11.88 -21.31
N ASN A 254 8.25 -12.06 -21.48
CA ASN A 254 9.06 -11.11 -22.21
C ASN A 254 8.80 -11.29 -23.71
N LYS A 255 8.47 -10.20 -24.39
CA LYS A 255 8.38 -10.19 -25.85
C LYS A 255 9.76 -9.90 -26.45
N ALA A 256 10.10 -10.62 -27.51
CA ALA A 256 11.30 -10.32 -28.28
C ALA A 256 11.09 -8.99 -29.04
N GLY A 257 12.09 -8.10 -29.01
CA GLY A 257 12.07 -6.85 -29.80
C GLY A 257 11.90 -5.54 -29.03
N GLY A 258 12.01 -5.54 -27.70
CA GLY A 258 11.96 -4.31 -26.88
C GLY A 258 10.55 -3.81 -26.56
N GLU A 259 9.53 -4.62 -26.84
CA GLU A 259 8.15 -4.35 -26.40
C GLU A 259 7.99 -4.56 -24.88
N GLU A 260 7.03 -3.85 -24.27
CA GLU A 260 6.73 -3.96 -22.84
C GLU A 260 6.41 -5.41 -22.45
N ALA A 261 6.92 -5.85 -21.29
CA ALA A 261 6.62 -7.16 -20.74
C ALA A 261 5.11 -7.34 -20.50
N GLU A 262 4.57 -8.48 -20.89
CA GLU A 262 3.18 -8.85 -20.63
C GLU A 262 3.07 -9.75 -19.40
N LEU A 263 1.94 -9.61 -18.70
CA LEU A 263 1.53 -10.46 -17.60
C LEU A 263 0.41 -11.37 -18.05
N VAL A 264 0.54 -12.65 -17.71
CA VAL A 264 -0.49 -13.66 -17.91
C VAL A 264 -1.05 -14.10 -16.58
N TYR A 265 -2.32 -13.81 -16.37
CA TYR A 265 -3.12 -14.32 -15.26
C TYR A 265 -3.66 -15.70 -15.58
N ARG A 266 -3.55 -16.60 -14.61
CA ARG A 266 -4.14 -17.93 -14.62
C ARG A 266 -4.76 -18.22 -13.27
N VAL A 267 -6.05 -18.51 -13.25
CA VAL A 267 -6.71 -19.01 -12.04
C VAL A 267 -6.17 -20.41 -11.68
N LEU A 268 -5.90 -20.63 -10.41
CA LEU A 268 -5.50 -21.94 -9.87
C LEU A 268 -6.67 -22.58 -9.12
N SER A 269 -7.38 -21.79 -8.31
CA SER A 269 -8.62 -22.19 -7.65
C SER A 269 -9.50 -20.97 -7.41
N LEU A 270 -10.80 -21.08 -7.66
CA LEU A 270 -11.77 -20.02 -7.33
C LEU A 270 -12.16 -20.03 -5.84
N GLY A 271 -11.93 -21.14 -5.14
CA GLY A 271 -12.36 -21.31 -3.76
C GLY A 271 -13.86 -21.04 -3.61
N THR A 272 -14.23 -20.26 -2.59
CA THR A 272 -15.62 -19.86 -2.32
C THR A 272 -16.22 -18.95 -3.40
N PHE A 273 -15.42 -18.39 -4.32
CA PHE A 273 -15.93 -17.51 -5.37
C PHE A 273 -16.49 -18.26 -6.60
N GLU A 274 -16.53 -19.59 -6.60
CA GLU A 274 -17.00 -20.39 -7.75
C GLU A 274 -18.34 -19.94 -8.35
N ARG A 275 -19.27 -19.40 -7.56
CA ARG A 275 -20.60 -18.96 -8.06
C ARG A 275 -20.69 -17.47 -8.33
N VAL A 276 -19.79 -16.67 -7.77
CA VAL A 276 -19.85 -15.20 -7.78
C VAL A 276 -18.73 -14.54 -8.57
N ALA A 277 -17.68 -15.31 -8.91
CA ALA A 277 -16.55 -14.83 -9.68
C ALA A 277 -17.00 -14.35 -11.08
N PRO A 278 -16.64 -13.11 -11.46
CA PRO A 278 -16.84 -12.62 -12.82
C PRO A 278 -16.14 -13.51 -13.86
N GLU A 279 -16.63 -13.49 -15.09
CA GLU A 279 -16.08 -14.31 -16.20
C GLU A 279 -14.57 -14.11 -16.38
N TRP A 280 -14.10 -12.86 -16.28
CA TRP A 280 -12.67 -12.54 -16.42
C TRP A 280 -11.78 -13.26 -15.39
N MET A 281 -12.25 -13.53 -14.16
CA MET A 281 -11.46 -14.28 -13.17
C MET A 281 -11.39 -15.78 -13.47
N ARG A 282 -12.24 -16.29 -14.35
CA ARG A 282 -12.29 -17.71 -14.71
C ARG A 282 -11.38 -18.00 -15.90
N ASP A 283 -11.16 -16.99 -16.72
CA ASP A 283 -10.38 -17.11 -17.94
C ASP A 283 -8.90 -16.74 -17.76
N VAL A 284 -8.09 -17.15 -18.74
CA VAL A 284 -6.69 -16.73 -18.83
C VAL A 284 -6.64 -15.35 -19.46
N ILE A 285 -6.16 -14.36 -18.70
CA ILE A 285 -6.06 -12.98 -19.19
C ILE A 285 -4.60 -12.64 -19.45
N LYS A 286 -4.36 -11.90 -20.54
CA LYS A 286 -3.08 -11.24 -20.82
C LYS A 286 -3.25 -9.73 -20.73
N PHE A 287 -2.34 -9.04 -20.05
CA PHE A 287 -2.36 -7.60 -19.91
C PHE A 287 -0.95 -7.03 -19.74
N SER A 288 -0.75 -5.74 -20.02
CA SER A 288 0.55 -5.10 -19.84
C SER A 288 0.89 -4.88 -18.36
N THR A 289 2.17 -4.80 -18.01
CA THR A 289 2.59 -4.49 -16.63
C THR A 289 2.02 -3.18 -16.09
N GLY A 290 1.77 -2.18 -16.95
CA GLY A 290 1.09 -0.93 -16.58
C GLY A 290 -0.35 -1.10 -16.06
N MET A 291 -1.04 -2.19 -16.42
CA MET A 291 -2.39 -2.50 -15.95
C MET A 291 -2.41 -3.27 -14.61
N CYS A 292 -1.24 -3.62 -14.07
CA CYS A 292 -1.09 -4.36 -12.82
C CYS A 292 -1.81 -3.71 -11.62
N PRO A 293 -1.74 -2.38 -11.40
CA PRO A 293 -2.49 -1.73 -10.31
C PRO A 293 -4.01 -1.93 -10.44
N LEU A 294 -4.55 -1.79 -11.66
CA LEU A 294 -5.97 -1.97 -11.94
C LEU A 294 -6.39 -3.44 -11.76
N PHE A 295 -5.55 -4.39 -12.14
CA PHE A 295 -5.81 -5.81 -11.94
C PHE A 295 -5.96 -6.13 -10.44
N PHE A 296 -5.00 -5.74 -9.60
CA PHE A 296 -5.06 -5.99 -8.17
C PHE A 296 -6.21 -5.25 -7.49
N GLN A 297 -6.52 -4.03 -7.93
CA GLN A 297 -7.70 -3.30 -7.45
C GLN A 297 -9.00 -4.06 -7.74
N ARG A 298 -9.15 -4.64 -8.94
CA ARG A 298 -10.33 -5.43 -9.30
C ARG A 298 -10.43 -6.72 -8.48
N VAL A 299 -9.32 -7.43 -8.29
CA VAL A 299 -9.27 -8.63 -7.45
C VAL A 299 -9.67 -8.30 -6.01
N ALA A 300 -9.08 -7.25 -5.42
CA ALA A 300 -9.39 -6.81 -4.07
C ALA A 300 -10.87 -6.41 -3.92
N HIS A 301 -11.46 -5.77 -4.95
CA HIS A 301 -12.87 -5.42 -4.94
C HIS A 301 -13.78 -6.65 -4.87
N VAL A 302 -13.49 -7.69 -5.66
CA VAL A 302 -14.27 -8.93 -5.63
C VAL A 302 -14.16 -9.63 -4.27
N ILE A 303 -12.95 -9.64 -3.68
CA ILE A 303 -12.73 -10.22 -2.35
C ILE A 303 -13.53 -9.48 -1.29
N LYS A 304 -13.44 -8.14 -1.25
CA LYS A 304 -14.16 -7.30 -0.27
C LYS A 304 -15.69 -7.38 -0.38
N LEU A 305 -16.23 -7.73 -1.55
CA LEU A 305 -17.67 -7.87 -1.73
C LEU A 305 -18.22 -9.22 -1.23
N HIS A 306 -17.36 -10.23 -1.11
CA HIS A 306 -17.78 -11.62 -0.90
C HIS A 306 -17.09 -12.31 0.29
N CYS A 307 -16.27 -11.58 1.04
CA CYS A 307 -15.64 -11.99 2.31
C CYS A 307 -15.87 -10.88 3.32
#